data_AF-A0A2V8E209-F1
#
_entry.id   AF-A0A2V8E209-F1
#
_cell.length_a   1.000
_cell.length_b   1.000
_cell.length_c   1.000
_cell.angle_alpha   90.00
_cell.angle_beta   90.00
_cell.angle_gamma   90.00
#
_symmetry.space_group_name_H-M   'P 1'
#
loop_
_entity.id
_entity.type
_entity.pdbx_description
1 polymer ?
#
loop_
_entity_poly.entity_id
_entity_poly.type
_entity_poly.pdbx_seq_one_letter_code
_entity_poly.pdbx_strand_id
1 'polypeptide(L)'
;MTAASLRSRPRDSEAVPARGGGAPRELNKVAALALSLLAATGCLRQPPVNPNIIVVSVASGPNNLDPRVGTDDVSQKIAQLIFNGLMAINEQLRVVPDLAERLDNPLPNVYVATLRRG
;
A
#
# COMPACT_ATOMS: atom_id res chain seq x y z
N MET A 1 -41.69 -11.04 9.88
CA MET A 1 -40.89 -9.88 10.32
C MET A 1 -41.45 -8.67 9.61
N THR A 2 -42.04 -7.76 10.39
CA THR A 2 -42.95 -6.68 9.99
C THR A 2 -42.21 -5.48 9.41
N ALA A 3 -42.74 -4.93 8.31
CA ALA A 3 -42.27 -3.71 7.67
C ALA A 3 -42.62 -2.48 8.55
N ALA A 4 -41.61 -1.68 8.91
CA ALA A 4 -41.77 -0.46 9.69
C ALA A 4 -41.92 0.77 8.77
N SER A 5 -43.12 1.33 8.87
CA SER A 5 -43.63 2.60 8.34
C SER A 5 -42.67 3.79 8.44
N LEU A 6 -42.39 4.43 7.30
CA LEU A 6 -41.71 5.73 7.21
C LEU A 6 -42.76 6.86 7.28
N ARG A 7 -42.85 7.54 8.43
CA ARG A 7 -43.50 8.86 8.52
C ARG A 7 -42.42 9.94 8.49
N SER A 8 -42.41 10.70 7.40
CA SER A 8 -41.67 11.95 7.25
C SER A 8 -42.17 13.00 8.25
N ARG A 9 -41.28 13.53 9.10
CA ARG A 9 -41.53 14.78 9.83
C ARG A 9 -40.97 15.96 9.02
N PRO A 10 -41.62 17.14 9.04
CA PRO A 10 -40.98 18.35 8.53
C PRO A 10 -39.81 18.71 9.46
N ARG A 11 -38.65 18.99 8.89
CA ARG A 11 -37.57 19.65 9.62
C ARG A 11 -37.93 21.14 9.69
N ASP A 12 -38.22 21.62 10.89
CA ASP A 12 -38.34 23.04 11.13
C ASP A 12 -36.98 23.70 10.85
N SER A 13 -36.94 24.54 9.81
CA SER A 13 -35.83 25.42 9.50
C SER A 13 -35.76 26.51 10.56
N GLU A 14 -35.01 26.28 11.63
CA GLU A 14 -34.53 27.37 12.47
C GLU A 14 -33.18 27.83 11.94
N ALA A 15 -33.19 28.93 11.21
CA ALA A 15 -32.00 29.66 10.82
C ALA A 15 -31.33 30.23 12.08
N VAL A 16 -30.30 29.56 12.56
CA VAL A 16 -29.40 30.09 13.60
C VAL A 16 -28.68 31.31 13.00
N PRO A 17 -28.79 32.52 13.59
CA PRO A 17 -27.99 33.64 13.13
C PRO A 17 -26.52 33.36 13.44
N ALA A 18 -25.71 33.33 12.39
CA ALA A 18 -24.26 33.25 12.50
C ALA A 18 -23.75 34.47 13.30
N ARG A 19 -23.44 34.25 14.58
CA ARG A 19 -22.66 35.20 15.37
C ARG A 19 -21.25 35.21 14.78
N GLY A 20 -21.01 36.16 13.88
CA GLY A 20 -19.70 36.51 13.36
C GLY A 20 -18.83 37.07 14.48
N GLY A 21 -18.22 36.19 15.27
CA GLY A 21 -17.09 36.51 16.13
C GLY A 21 -15.87 36.70 15.25
N GLY A 22 -15.61 37.94 14.83
CA GLY A 22 -14.37 38.30 14.16
C GLY A 22 -13.20 38.06 15.11
N ALA A 23 -12.55 36.90 15.00
CA ALA A 23 -11.26 36.69 15.60
C ALA A 23 -10.29 37.75 15.02
N PRO A 24 -9.41 38.36 15.83
CA PRO A 24 -8.44 39.32 15.32
C PRO A 24 -7.60 38.64 14.24
N ARG A 25 -7.72 39.13 13.00
CA ARG A 25 -7.03 38.58 11.80
C ARG A 25 -5.51 38.45 12.00
N GLU A 26 -4.94 39.23 12.91
CA GLU A 26 -3.52 39.20 13.28
C GLU A 26 -3.15 38.01 14.18
N LEU A 27 -4.04 37.56 15.08
CA LEU A 27 -3.79 36.38 15.94
C LEU A 27 -3.73 35.09 15.11
N ASN A 28 -4.56 35.01 14.05
CA ASN A 28 -4.54 33.89 13.10
C ASN A 28 -3.26 33.87 12.25
N LYS A 29 -2.69 35.03 11.90
CA LYS A 29 -1.41 35.10 11.15
C LYS A 29 -0.23 34.69 12.01
N VAL A 30 -0.17 35.15 13.26
CA VAL A 30 0.90 34.75 14.20
C VAL A 30 0.81 33.26 14.52
N ALA A 31 -0.39 32.73 14.75
CA ALA A 31 -0.59 31.30 14.95
C ALA A 31 -0.23 30.47 13.71
N ALA A 32 -0.61 30.92 12.51
CA ALA A 32 -0.23 30.25 11.26
C ALA A 32 1.27 30.30 10.99
N LEU A 33 1.93 31.44 11.26
CA LEU A 33 3.37 31.61 11.12
C LEU A 33 4.12 30.73 12.13
N ALA A 34 3.68 30.71 13.38
CA ALA A 34 4.24 29.86 14.43
C ALA A 34 4.06 28.36 14.10
N LEU A 35 2.90 27.95 13.60
CA LEU A 35 2.63 26.57 13.16
C LEU A 35 3.49 26.18 11.96
N SER A 36 3.66 27.08 10.99
CA SER A 36 4.54 26.88 9.83
C SER A 36 6.01 26.75 10.25
N LEU A 37 6.45 27.58 11.20
CA LEU A 37 7.82 27.53 11.73
C LEU A 37 8.06 26.24 12.53
N LEU A 38 7.08 25.80 13.34
CA LEU A 38 7.14 24.51 14.04
C LEU A 38 7.21 23.34 13.05
N ALA A 39 6.38 23.34 12.00
CA ALA A 39 6.40 22.30 10.98
C ALA A 39 7.75 22.22 10.24
N ALA A 40 8.38 23.36 9.96
CA ALA A 40 9.69 23.42 9.30
C ALA A 40 10.82 22.81 10.16
N THR A 41 10.73 22.90 11.50
CA THR A 41 11.74 22.29 12.38
C THR A 41 11.71 20.75 12.39
N GLY A 42 10.57 20.14 12.05
CA GLY A 42 10.41 18.68 11.99
C GLY A 42 11.06 18.01 10.78
N CYS A 43 11.34 18.75 9.71
CA CYS A 43 11.88 18.20 8.45
C CYS A 43 13.40 18.00 8.45
N LEU A 44 14.13 18.49 9.47
CA LEU A 44 15.60 18.52 9.48
C LEU A 44 16.27 17.21 9.92
N ARG A 45 15.52 16.25 10.45
CA ARG A 45 16.06 14.96 10.92
C ARG A 45 15.47 13.80 10.13
N GLN A 46 16.07 13.52 8.98
CA GLN A 46 16.00 12.18 8.40
C GLN A 46 17.06 11.32 9.10
N PRO A 47 16.67 10.19 9.73
CA PRO A 47 17.64 9.21 10.19
C PRO A 47 18.54 8.80 9.02
N PRO A 48 19.84 8.53 9.24
CA PRO A 48 20.71 8.02 8.20
C PRO A 48 20.10 6.73 7.64
N VAL A 49 19.70 6.77 6.37
CA VAL A 49 19.15 5.61 5.67
C VAL A 49 20.33 4.67 5.39
N ASN A 50 20.28 3.46 5.94
CA ASN A 50 21.22 2.43 5.56
C ASN A 50 20.92 2.04 4.10
N PRO A 51 21.87 2.20 3.15
CA PRO A 51 21.63 1.91 1.74
C PRO A 51 21.30 0.43 1.47
N ASN A 52 21.58 -0.46 2.42
CA ASN A 52 21.28 -1.90 2.33
C ASN A 52 19.92 -2.27 2.94
N ILE A 53 19.11 -1.30 3.37
CA ILE A 53 17.80 -1.56 3.99
C ILE A 53 16.72 -0.84 3.19
N ILE A 54 15.74 -1.61 2.73
CA ILE A 54 14.51 -1.09 2.14
C ILE A 54 13.37 -1.35 3.13
N VAL A 55 12.68 -0.29 3.55
CA VAL A 55 11.50 -0.38 4.42
C VAL A 55 10.25 -0.22 3.55
N VAL A 56 9.40 -1.25 3.54
CA VAL A 56 8.16 -1.26 2.75
C VAL A 56 6.97 -1.32 3.70
N SER A 57 5.99 -0.42 3.51
CA SER A 57 4.70 -0.50 4.20
C SER A 57 3.75 -1.38 3.41
N VAL A 58 3.05 -2.27 4.11
CA VAL A 58 2.05 -3.18 3.54
C VAL A 58 0.71 -3.01 4.26
N ALA A 59 -0.39 -3.42 3.63
CA ALA A 59 -1.73 -3.26 4.18
C ALA A 59 -1.98 -4.14 5.43
N SER A 60 -1.33 -5.31 5.49
CA SER A 60 -1.38 -6.27 6.59
C SER A 60 -0.12 -7.13 6.60
N GLY A 61 0.10 -7.91 7.66
CA GLY A 61 1.11 -8.98 7.62
C GLY A 61 0.73 -10.11 6.65
N PRO A 62 1.70 -10.93 6.21
CA PRO A 62 1.41 -12.14 5.46
C PRO A 62 0.60 -13.12 6.32
N ASN A 63 -0.35 -13.83 5.72
CA ASN A 63 -1.06 -14.90 6.42
C ASN A 63 -0.22 -16.19 6.53
N ASN A 64 0.78 -16.37 5.66
CA ASN A 64 1.64 -17.55 5.66
C ASN A 64 2.95 -17.33 4.87
N LEU A 65 4.04 -17.99 5.29
CA LEU A 65 5.36 -17.89 4.64
C LEU A 65 5.73 -19.10 3.77
N ASP A 66 4.95 -20.18 3.81
CA ASP A 66 5.07 -21.27 2.84
C ASP A 66 4.38 -20.84 1.52
N PRO A 67 5.15 -20.71 0.41
CA PRO A 67 4.63 -20.23 -0.87
C PRO A 67 3.56 -21.15 -1.48
N ARG A 68 3.44 -22.39 -0.98
CA ARG A 68 2.45 -23.36 -1.45
C ARG A 68 1.04 -23.10 -0.93
N VAL A 69 0.89 -22.35 0.17
CA VAL A 69 -0.41 -22.14 0.81
C VAL A 69 -0.73 -20.68 1.14
N GLY A 70 0.22 -19.75 1.01
CA GLY A 70 -0.05 -18.31 1.13
C GLY A 70 -0.88 -17.82 -0.06
N THR A 71 -2.05 -17.23 0.19
CA THR A 71 -3.01 -16.83 -0.86
C THR A 71 -3.26 -15.33 -0.96
N ASP A 72 -2.78 -14.54 0.01
CA ASP A 72 -2.90 -13.08 -0.01
C ASP A 72 -1.73 -12.41 -0.75
N ASP A 73 -1.93 -11.15 -1.15
CA ASP A 73 -0.97 -10.36 -1.91
C ASP A 73 0.37 -10.14 -1.18
N VAL A 74 0.35 -9.96 0.15
CA VAL A 74 1.58 -9.74 0.94
C VAL A 74 2.39 -11.02 1.05
N SER A 75 1.75 -12.16 1.30
CA SER A 75 2.41 -13.47 1.31
C SER A 75 3.06 -13.78 -0.05
N GLN A 76 2.36 -13.49 -1.16
CA GLN A 76 2.91 -13.69 -2.50
C GLN A 76 4.11 -12.78 -2.80
N LYS A 77 4.05 -11.50 -2.41
CA LYS A 77 5.21 -10.58 -2.55
C LYS A 77 6.41 -11.00 -1.72
N ILE A 78 6.18 -11.44 -0.48
CA ILE A 78 7.26 -11.93 0.39
C ILE A 78 7.87 -13.21 -0.19
N ALA A 79 7.06 -14.11 -0.74
CA ALA A 79 7.55 -15.33 -1.38
C ALA A 79 8.51 -15.03 -2.55
N GLN A 80 8.26 -13.97 -3.34
CA GLN A 80 9.16 -13.54 -4.42
C GLN A 80 10.53 -13.04 -3.94
N LEU A 81 10.65 -12.63 -2.67
CA LEU A 81 11.91 -12.19 -2.08
C LEU A 81 12.68 -13.34 -1.43
N ILE A 82 11.98 -14.38 -0.95
CA ILE A 82 12.58 -15.50 -0.21
C ILE A 82 12.92 -16.67 -1.14
N PHE A 83 12.11 -16.90 -2.19
CA PHE A 83 12.20 -18.08 -3.04
C PHE A 83 12.36 -17.70 -4.52
N ASN A 84 13.13 -18.52 -5.25
CA ASN A 84 13.25 -18.43 -6.70
C ASN A 84 12.33 -19.44 -7.41
N GLY A 85 11.74 -19.02 -8.52
CA GLY A 85 10.94 -19.88 -9.41
C GLY A 85 11.77 -20.45 -10.55
N LEU A 86 11.21 -21.40 -11.30
CA LEU A 86 11.84 -21.83 -12.57
C LEU A 86 11.87 -20.68 -13.58
N MET A 87 10.75 -19.99 -13.71
CA MET A 87 10.57 -18.78 -14.51
C MET A 87 10.05 -17.67 -13.61
N ALA A 88 10.25 -16.42 -14.01
CA ALA A 88 9.68 -15.24 -13.37
C ALA A 88 8.78 -14.46 -14.33
N ILE A 89 7.97 -13.55 -13.79
CA ILE A 89 7.23 -12.55 -14.58
C ILE A 89 7.87 -11.20 -14.28
N ASN A 90 8.37 -10.53 -15.30
CA ASN A 90 9.02 -9.23 -15.14
C ASN A 90 8.00 -8.07 -15.15
N GLU A 91 8.49 -6.84 -15.03
CA GLU A 91 7.65 -5.63 -14.93
C GLU A 91 6.88 -5.34 -16.23
N GLN A 92 7.29 -5.91 -17.36
CA GLN A 92 6.56 -5.84 -18.64
C GLN A 92 5.58 -7.02 -18.80
N LEU A 93 5.31 -7.76 -17.72
CA LEU A 93 4.42 -8.92 -17.70
C LEU A 93 4.85 -10.03 -18.67
N ARG A 94 6.16 -10.15 -18.91
CA ARG A 94 6.74 -11.21 -19.73
C ARG A 94 7.24 -12.33 -18.84
N VAL A 95 6.99 -13.56 -19.27
CA VAL A 95 7.66 -14.74 -18.67
C VAL A 95 9.12 -14.71 -19.09
N VAL A 96 10.02 -14.66 -18.11
CA VAL A 96 11.47 -14.58 -18.29
C VAL A 96 12.17 -15.71 -17.52
N PRO A 97 13.38 -16.12 -17.93
CA PRO A 97 14.20 -17.06 -17.17
C PRO A 97 14.45 -16.59 -15.73
N ASP A 98 14.46 -17.54 -14.78
CA ASP A 98 15.05 -17.36 -13.45
C ASP A 98 15.99 -18.56 -13.15
N LEU A 99 15.56 -19.56 -12.38
CA LEU A 99 16.38 -20.76 -12.16
C LEU A 99 16.52 -21.60 -13.45
N ALA A 100 15.47 -21.66 -14.26
CA ALA A 100 15.51 -22.30 -15.56
C ALA A 100 16.00 -21.30 -16.61
N GLU A 101 17.17 -21.57 -17.19
CA GLU A 101 17.72 -20.79 -18.31
C GLU A 101 16.99 -21.06 -19.63
N ARG A 102 16.34 -22.24 -19.73
CA ARG A 102 15.53 -22.62 -20.88
C ARG A 102 14.32 -23.44 -20.44
N LEU A 103 13.18 -23.19 -21.07
CA LEU A 103 11.96 -23.97 -20.92
C LEU A 103 11.46 -24.40 -22.29
N ASP A 104 11.60 -25.69 -22.59
CA ASP A 104 11.19 -26.30 -23.85
C ASP A 104 9.83 -27.01 -23.68
N ASN A 105 8.99 -26.98 -24.72
CA ASN A 105 7.71 -27.70 -24.77
C ASN A 105 7.67 -28.61 -26.00
N PRO A 106 8.37 -29.76 -25.98
CA PRO A 106 8.51 -30.62 -27.16
C PRO A 106 7.21 -31.36 -27.54
N LEU A 107 6.27 -31.53 -26.60
CA LEU A 107 4.98 -32.17 -26.79
C LEU A 107 3.93 -31.41 -26.00
N PRO A 108 2.65 -31.31 -26.43
CA PRO A 108 1.65 -30.42 -25.80
C PRO A 108 1.47 -30.55 -24.28
N ASN A 109 1.81 -31.69 -23.69
CA ASN A 109 1.70 -32.00 -22.27
C ASN A 109 3.06 -32.24 -21.57
N VAL A 110 4.18 -31.90 -22.21
CA VAL A 110 5.54 -32.10 -21.68
C VAL A 110 6.29 -30.77 -21.70
N TYR A 111 6.75 -30.36 -20.53
CA TYR A 111 7.66 -29.22 -20.36
C TYR A 111 9.00 -29.71 -19.83
N VAL A 112 10.09 -29.25 -20.42
CA VAL A 112 11.47 -29.57 -20.01
C VAL A 112 12.15 -28.27 -19.59
N ALA A 113 12.46 -28.16 -18.31
CA ALA A 113 13.20 -27.02 -17.74
C ALA A 113 14.70 -27.37 -17.64
N THR A 114 15.55 -26.58 -18.27
CA THR A 114 17.01 -26.67 -18.13
C THR A 114 17.45 -25.63 -17.09
N LEU A 115 18.06 -26.08 -15.99
CA LEU A 115 18.49 -25.20 -14.89
C LEU A 115 19.87 -24.58 -15.17
N ARG A 116 20.03 -23.33 -14.75
CA ARG A 116 21.35 -22.66 -14.73
C ARG A 116 22.31 -23.38 -13.77
N ARG A 117 23.60 -23.27 -14.02
CA ARG A 117 24.62 -23.76 -13.08
C ARG A 117 24.74 -22.83 -11.87
N GLY A 118 25.09 -23.42 -10.72
CA GLY A 118 25.32 -22.71 -9.46
C GLY A 118 26.66 -21.98 -9.42
#